data_AF-A0AAW0BEB4-F1
#
_entry.id   AF-A0AAW0BEB4-F1
#
_cell.length_a   1.000
_cell.length_b   1.000
_cell.length_c   1.000
_cell.angle_alpha   90.00
_cell.angle_beta   90.00
_cell.angle_gamma   90.00
#
_symmetry.space_group_name_H-M   'P 1'
#
loop_
_entity.id
_entity.type
_entity.pdbx_description
1 polymer ?
#
loop_
_entity_poly.entity_id
_entity_poly.type
_entity_poly.pdbx_seq_one_letter_code
_entity_poly.pdbx_strand_id
1 'polypeptide(L)'
;MLNTVSKVVSTLEKPLSSAEAPGSIYGFELVNEDPNGVLLFKIGRTERPVPVRQDEWIKKNCFGMDQVWVEDPVHVACCHRVESLVHKRLDEMGFERFTGYCSQCKHRHREIFIIPNRRSWDEVVKPLIEEIEAEVMKRA
;
A
#
# COMPACT_ATOMS: atom_id res chain seq x y z
N MET A 1 -20.40 -26.62 -1.42
CA MET A 1 -19.81 -25.32 -1.03
C MET A 1 -19.12 -24.77 -2.26
N LEU A 2 -19.49 -23.57 -2.73
CA LEU A 2 -18.84 -22.93 -3.88
C LEU A 2 -17.40 -22.56 -3.47
N ASN A 3 -16.40 -23.11 -4.17
CA ASN A 3 -15.00 -22.72 -4.04
C ASN A 3 -14.88 -21.22 -4.34
N THR A 4 -14.86 -20.41 -3.31
CA THR A 4 -14.56 -18.99 -3.47
C THR A 4 -13.05 -18.89 -3.60
N VAL A 5 -12.56 -18.83 -4.83
CA VAL A 5 -11.14 -18.56 -5.11
C VAL A 5 -10.80 -17.23 -4.46
N SER A 6 -9.80 -17.21 -3.57
CA SER A 6 -9.34 -15.98 -2.91
C SER A 6 -9.01 -14.91 -3.95
N LYS A 7 -9.32 -13.64 -3.64
CA LYS A 7 -8.99 -12.49 -4.50
C LYS A 7 -7.48 -12.37 -4.72
N VAL A 8 -6.66 -12.88 -3.80
CA VAL A 8 -5.21 -12.95 -3.94
C VAL A 8 -4.82 -14.01 -4.96
N VAL A 9 -5.30 -15.26 -4.78
CA VAL A 9 -4.99 -16.37 -5.70
C VAL A 9 -5.37 -16.01 -7.14
N SER A 10 -6.60 -15.51 -7.34
CA SER A 10 -7.06 -15.07 -8.66
C SER A 10 -6.30 -13.87 -9.24
N THR A 11 -5.59 -13.08 -8.42
CA THR A 11 -4.70 -12.00 -8.91
C THR A 11 -3.32 -12.54 -9.23
N LEU A 12 -2.80 -13.50 -8.46
CA LEU A 12 -1.51 -14.15 -8.69
C LEU A 12 -1.52 -14.99 -9.97
N GLU A 13 -2.63 -15.67 -10.28
CA GLU A 13 -2.76 -16.54 -11.45
C GLU A 13 -2.93 -15.79 -12.78
N LYS A 14 -3.21 -14.48 -12.73
CA LYS A 14 -3.34 -13.68 -13.96
C LYS A 14 -1.97 -13.49 -14.60
N PRO A 15 -1.82 -13.74 -15.91
CA PRO A 15 -0.59 -13.43 -16.64
C PRO A 15 -0.14 -11.98 -16.37
N LEU A 16 1.17 -11.78 -16.37
CA LEU A 16 1.72 -10.44 -16.39
C LEU A 16 1.37 -9.79 -17.74
N SER A 17 0.93 -8.55 -17.68
CA SER A 17 0.65 -7.77 -18.89
C SER A 17 1.84 -6.89 -19.21
N SER A 18 1.92 -6.40 -20.44
CA SER A 18 2.94 -5.42 -20.84
C SER A 18 2.86 -4.08 -20.10
N ALA A 19 1.80 -3.86 -19.32
CA ALA A 19 1.63 -2.69 -18.45
C ALA A 19 2.24 -2.90 -17.05
N GLU A 20 2.77 -4.08 -16.73
CA GLU A 20 3.50 -4.31 -15.49
C GLU A 20 4.90 -3.68 -15.62
N ALA A 21 5.18 -2.67 -14.79
CA ALA A 21 6.42 -1.92 -14.83
C ALA A 21 7.15 -1.96 -13.47
N PRO A 22 8.50 -1.86 -13.50
CA PRO A 22 9.28 -1.75 -12.28
C PRO A 22 8.99 -0.42 -11.58
N GLY A 23 9.08 -0.44 -10.26
CA GLY A 23 8.81 0.74 -9.45
C GLY A 23 9.03 0.49 -7.97
N SER A 24 8.65 1.46 -7.15
CA SER A 24 8.81 1.38 -5.71
C SER A 24 7.45 1.31 -5.02
N ILE A 25 7.32 0.43 -4.04
CA ILE A 25 6.26 0.46 -3.04
C ILE A 25 6.75 1.33 -1.87
N TYR A 26 6.01 2.37 -1.53
CA TYR A 26 6.29 3.29 -0.43
C TYR A 26 5.16 3.27 0.59
N GLY A 27 5.48 3.75 1.79
CA GLY A 27 4.52 3.98 2.84
C GLY A 27 4.73 5.31 3.55
N PHE A 28 3.67 5.81 4.18
CA PHE A 28 3.79 6.91 5.13
C PHE A 28 2.62 6.91 6.12
N GLU A 29 2.91 7.39 7.32
CA GLU A 29 1.92 7.67 8.34
C GLU A 29 1.28 9.03 8.10
N LEU A 30 -0.04 9.11 8.27
CA LEU A 30 -0.78 10.36 8.41
C LEU A 30 -0.86 10.67 9.90
N VAL A 31 -0.07 11.63 10.35
CA VAL A 31 0.02 12.01 11.75
C VAL A 31 -1.22 12.82 12.11
N ASN A 32 -2.01 12.30 13.06
CA ASN A 32 -3.13 13.01 13.65
C ASN A 32 -2.78 13.40 15.10
N GLU A 33 -3.19 14.58 15.54
CA GLU A 33 -2.98 15.05 16.92
C GLU A 33 -3.92 14.37 17.92
N ASP A 34 -4.79 13.45 17.49
CA ASP A 34 -5.71 12.73 18.36
C ASP A 34 -4.94 11.79 19.32
N PRO A 35 -4.96 12.05 20.64
CA PRO A 35 -4.24 11.26 21.63
C PRO A 35 -4.85 9.86 21.86
N ASN A 36 -6.05 9.57 21.32
CA ASN A 36 -6.63 8.23 21.25
C ASN A 36 -6.44 7.58 19.86
N GLY A 37 -5.64 8.22 19.01
CA GLY A 37 -5.72 8.16 17.56
C GLY A 37 -5.38 6.81 16.95
N VAL A 38 -6.25 6.40 16.03
CA VAL A 38 -5.97 5.32 15.07
C VAL A 38 -4.86 5.76 14.13
N LEU A 39 -3.78 4.99 14.03
CA LEU A 39 -2.68 5.28 13.10
C LEU A 39 -3.12 4.93 11.68
N LEU A 40 -3.30 5.97 10.86
CA LEU A 40 -3.61 5.84 9.44
C LEU A 40 -2.31 5.77 8.65
N PHE A 41 -2.14 4.68 7.91
CA PHE A 41 -0.93 4.44 7.13
C PHE A 41 -1.26 4.19 5.68
N LYS A 42 -0.70 5.01 4.80
CA LYS A 42 -0.81 4.82 3.37
C LYS A 42 0.23 3.81 2.91
N ILE A 43 -0.19 2.88 2.06
CA ILE A 43 0.69 2.01 1.27
C ILE A 43 0.41 2.28 -0.20
N GLY A 44 1.40 2.71 -0.98
CA GLY A 44 1.21 3.04 -2.39
C GLY A 44 2.41 2.67 -3.26
N ARG A 45 2.25 2.79 -4.57
CA ARG A 45 3.36 2.60 -5.53
C ARG A 45 3.69 3.84 -6.34
N THR A 46 4.87 3.83 -6.95
CA THR A 46 5.23 4.72 -8.05
C THR A 46 6.29 4.11 -8.96
N GLU A 47 6.15 4.33 -10.28
CA GLU A 47 7.18 4.04 -11.29
C GLU A 47 8.24 5.17 -11.39
N ARG A 48 7.99 6.30 -10.72
CA ARG A 48 8.88 7.47 -10.70
C ARG A 48 9.71 7.49 -9.41
N PRO A 49 10.75 8.34 -9.31
CA PRO A 49 11.46 8.52 -8.06
C PRO A 49 10.52 8.88 -6.90
N VAL A 50 10.68 8.21 -5.75
CA VAL A 50 9.84 8.41 -4.56
C VAL A 50 9.74 9.87 -4.12
N PRO A 51 10.81 10.70 -4.15
CA PRO A 51 10.71 12.12 -3.80
C PRO A 51 9.69 12.90 -4.65
N VAL A 52 9.60 12.60 -5.95
CA VAL A 52 8.61 13.25 -6.84
C VAL A 52 7.19 12.88 -6.40
N ARG A 53 6.98 11.62 -6.00
CA ARG A 53 5.68 11.17 -5.52
C ARG A 53 5.34 11.74 -4.14
N GLN A 54 6.34 11.92 -3.28
CA GLN A 54 6.20 12.57 -2.00
C GLN A 54 5.72 14.02 -2.16
N ASP A 55 6.34 14.79 -3.04
CA ASP A 55 5.91 16.17 -3.34
C ASP A 55 4.46 16.25 -3.81
N GLU A 56 4.00 15.31 -4.64
CA GLU A 56 2.61 15.27 -5.09
C GLU A 56 1.64 15.05 -3.94
N TRP A 57 2.00 14.19 -2.98
CA TRP A 57 1.17 13.92 -1.81
C TRP A 57 1.15 15.08 -0.83
N ILE A 58 2.30 15.73 -0.62
CA ILE A 58 2.39 16.95 0.19
C ILE A 58 1.51 18.04 -0.43
N LYS A 59 1.63 18.28 -1.75
CA LYS A 59 0.83 19.29 -2.47
C LYS A 59 -0.67 19.01 -2.44
N LYS A 60 -1.07 17.73 -2.53
CA LYS A 60 -2.47 17.33 -2.40
C LYS A 60 -3.03 17.56 -1.00
N ASN A 61 -2.15 17.62 0.01
CA ASN A 61 -2.49 17.83 1.41
C ASN A 61 -3.68 16.97 1.85
N CYS A 62 -3.72 15.69 1.46
CA CYS A 62 -4.87 14.86 1.79
C CYS A 62 -5.02 14.74 3.31
N PHE A 63 -6.27 14.81 3.79
CA PHE A 63 -6.64 14.86 5.21
C PHE A 63 -6.22 16.13 5.97
N GLY A 64 -5.36 16.97 5.39
CA GLY A 64 -4.79 18.11 6.12
C GLY A 64 -3.86 17.68 7.25
N MET A 65 -3.28 16.48 7.14
CA MET A 65 -2.42 15.86 8.15
C MET A 65 -0.97 15.85 7.68
N ASP A 66 -0.06 15.94 8.64
CA ASP A 66 1.37 15.77 8.37
C ASP A 66 1.67 14.33 7.94
N GLN A 67 2.72 14.18 7.13
CA GLN A 67 3.10 12.91 6.52
C GLN A 67 4.49 12.51 6.98
N VAL A 68 4.59 11.36 7.65
CA VAL A 68 5.86 10.79 8.07
C VAL A 68 6.17 9.58 7.19
N TRP A 69 7.09 9.77 6.25
CA TRP A 69 7.45 8.78 5.25
C TRP A 69 8.38 7.70 5.81
N VAL A 70 8.29 6.51 5.23
CA VAL A 70 9.28 5.46 5.47
C VAL A 70 10.58 5.82 4.78
N GLU A 71 11.70 5.49 5.41
CA GLU A 71 13.03 5.83 4.89
C GLU A 71 13.43 4.93 3.72
N ASP A 72 12.97 3.67 3.74
CA ASP A 72 13.39 2.63 2.78
C ASP A 72 12.17 2.04 2.03
N PRO A 73 11.74 2.66 0.92
CA PRO A 73 10.73 2.10 0.03
C PRO A 73 11.27 0.88 -0.72
N VAL A 74 10.42 -0.11 -0.99
CA VAL A 74 10.83 -1.39 -1.58
C VAL A 74 10.73 -1.34 -3.11
N HIS A 75 11.83 -1.58 -3.81
CA HIS A 75 11.84 -1.68 -5.27
C HIS A 75 11.40 -3.07 -5.74
N VAL A 76 10.52 -3.12 -6.74
CA VAL A 76 9.90 -4.35 -7.27
C VAL A 76 9.75 -4.27 -8.78
N ALA A 77 9.79 -5.42 -9.47
CA ALA A 77 9.73 -5.51 -10.92
C ALA A 77 8.33 -5.25 -11.49
N CYS A 78 7.28 -5.51 -10.70
CA CYS A 78 5.87 -5.35 -11.12
C CYS A 78 5.08 -4.56 -10.08
N CYS A 79 5.40 -3.27 -9.90
CA CYS A 79 4.90 -2.49 -8.75
C CYS A 79 3.37 -2.36 -8.71
N HIS A 80 2.70 -2.38 -9.87
CA HIS A 80 1.25 -2.40 -9.98
C HIS A 80 0.64 -3.68 -9.40
N ARG A 81 1.12 -4.85 -9.85
CA ARG A 81 0.70 -6.15 -9.32
C ARG A 81 0.98 -6.29 -7.84
N VAL A 82 2.21 -5.98 -7.43
CA VAL A 82 2.67 -6.16 -6.06
C VAL A 82 1.84 -5.31 -5.09
N GLU A 83 1.63 -4.01 -5.36
CA GLU A 83 0.77 -3.19 -4.49
C GLU A 83 -0.63 -3.80 -4.37
N SER A 84 -1.22 -4.22 -5.51
CA SER A 84 -2.57 -4.78 -5.53
C SER A 84 -2.67 -6.09 -4.74
N LEU A 85 -1.60 -6.89 -4.68
CA LEU A 85 -1.54 -8.12 -3.91
C LEU A 85 -1.30 -7.86 -2.42
N VAL A 86 -0.37 -6.95 -2.09
CA VAL A 86 -0.09 -6.51 -0.72
C VAL A 86 -1.38 -6.01 -0.08
N HIS A 87 -2.10 -5.13 -0.78
CA HIS A 87 -3.37 -4.59 -0.32
C HIS A 87 -4.41 -5.67 -0.02
N LYS A 88 -4.52 -6.68 -0.88
CA LYS A 88 -5.48 -7.78 -0.68
C LYS A 88 -5.04 -8.73 0.44
N ARG A 89 -3.74 -8.97 0.59
CA ARG A 89 -3.22 -9.80 1.68
C ARG A 89 -3.40 -9.13 3.04
N LEU A 90 -3.18 -7.82 3.13
CA LEU A 90 -3.50 -7.06 4.34
C LEU A 90 -4.99 -7.17 4.70
N ASP A 91 -5.91 -7.08 3.71
CA ASP A 91 -7.34 -7.32 3.95
C ASP A 91 -7.59 -8.74 4.50
N GLU A 92 -6.95 -9.77 3.94
CA GLU A 92 -7.10 -11.17 4.38
C GLU A 92 -6.48 -11.43 5.77
N MET A 93 -5.44 -10.68 6.13
CA MET A 93 -4.83 -10.69 7.47
C MET A 93 -5.65 -9.91 8.50
N GLY A 94 -6.74 -9.25 8.09
CA GLY A 94 -7.64 -8.51 8.97
C GLY A 94 -7.24 -7.06 9.22
N PHE A 95 -6.28 -6.50 8.47
CA PHE A 95 -5.99 -5.07 8.56
C PHE A 95 -7.16 -4.27 7.99
N GLU A 96 -7.74 -3.42 8.82
CA GLU A 96 -8.85 -2.57 8.39
C GLU A 96 -8.37 -1.45 7.47
N ARG A 97 -9.21 -1.09 6.51
CA ARG A 97 -9.00 0.11 5.69
C ARG A 97 -9.75 1.28 6.29
N PHE A 98 -9.18 2.47 6.17
CA PHE A 98 -9.93 3.69 6.44
C PHE A 98 -11.12 3.80 5.46
N THR A 99 -12.33 3.94 6.00
CA THR A 99 -13.57 3.94 5.21
C THR A 99 -14.12 5.34 4.94
N GLY A 100 -13.61 6.36 5.65
CA GLY A 100 -14.06 7.74 5.52
C GLY A 100 -13.63 8.40 4.22
N TYR A 101 -14.20 9.59 3.98
CA TYR A 101 -13.81 10.46 2.87
C TYR A 101 -12.70 11.41 3.33
N CYS A 102 -11.76 11.69 2.44
CA CYS A 102 -10.77 12.73 2.67
C CYS A 102 -11.45 14.10 2.77
N SER A 103 -11.17 14.83 3.84
CA SER A 103 -11.68 16.19 4.07
C SER A 103 -11.23 17.18 2.99
N GLN A 104 -10.09 16.92 2.35
CA GLN A 104 -9.47 17.82 1.37
C GLN A 104 -9.83 17.46 -0.08
N CYS A 105 -9.56 16.23 -0.52
CA CYS A 105 -9.80 15.83 -1.92
C CYS A 105 -11.19 15.23 -2.16
N LYS A 106 -12.00 15.01 -1.12
CA LYS A 106 -13.35 14.42 -1.18
C LYS A 106 -13.42 13.02 -1.81
N HIS A 107 -12.28 12.34 -1.96
CA HIS A 107 -12.21 10.96 -2.42
C HIS A 107 -12.00 9.99 -1.25
N ARG A 108 -12.39 8.73 -1.47
CA ARG A 108 -12.08 7.63 -0.58
C ARG A 108 -10.73 7.04 -0.97
N HIS A 109 -9.77 7.09 -0.07
CA HIS A 109 -8.45 6.50 -0.25
C HIS A 109 -8.49 5.05 0.21
N ARG A 110 -8.51 4.11 -0.74
CA ARG A 110 -8.55 2.68 -0.41
C ARG A 110 -7.20 2.19 0.06
N GLU A 111 -6.14 2.82 -0.39
CA GLU A 111 -4.74 2.59 0.00
C GLU A 111 -4.37 2.91 1.47
N ILE A 112 -5.29 3.42 2.28
CA ILE A 112 -5.04 3.79 3.68
C ILE A 112 -5.55 2.69 4.58
N PHE A 113 -4.64 2.16 5.39
CA PHE A 113 -4.90 1.13 6.37
C PHE A 113 -4.85 1.72 7.78
N ILE A 114 -5.62 1.11 8.66
CA ILE A 114 -5.51 1.28 10.10
C ILE A 114 -4.48 0.27 10.56
N ILE A 115 -3.33 0.73 11.04
CA ILE A 115 -2.26 -0.15 11.54
C ILE A 115 -1.99 0.12 13.01
N PRO A 116 -1.48 -0.86 13.78
CA PRO A 116 -1.32 -0.71 15.22
C PRO A 116 -0.20 0.26 15.60
N ASN A 117 0.86 0.36 14.79
CA ASN A 117 2.00 1.26 15.03
C ASN A 117 2.88 1.39 13.77
N ARG A 118 3.78 2.38 13.76
CA ARG A 118 4.70 2.67 12.64
C ARG A 118 5.62 1.51 12.27
N ARG A 119 6.02 0.66 13.24
CA ARG A 119 6.89 -0.51 12.97
C ARG A 119 6.21 -1.56 12.11
N SER A 120 4.89 -1.51 11.95
CA SER A 120 4.17 -2.42 11.03
C SER A 120 4.70 -2.33 9.60
N TRP A 121 5.33 -1.21 9.20
CA TRP A 121 6.04 -1.16 7.93
C TRP A 121 7.15 -2.20 7.86
N ASP A 122 8.08 -2.18 8.81
CA ASP A 122 9.26 -3.05 8.83
C ASP A 122 8.92 -4.49 9.24
N GLU A 123 7.95 -4.65 10.16
CA GLU A 123 7.60 -5.96 10.75
C GLU A 123 6.61 -6.75 9.90
N VAL A 124 5.78 -6.09 9.08
CA VAL A 124 4.69 -6.74 8.34
C VAL A 124 4.71 -6.37 6.86
N VAL A 125 4.62 -5.08 6.53
CA VAL A 125 4.38 -4.65 5.14
C VAL A 125 5.57 -4.93 4.24
N LYS A 126 6.79 -4.61 4.67
CA LYS A 126 8.01 -4.81 3.89
C LYS A 126 8.31 -6.30 3.64
N PRO A 127 8.31 -7.19 4.66
CA PRO A 127 8.41 -8.63 4.43
C PRO A 127 7.34 -9.16 3.48
N LEU A 128 6.09 -8.68 3.60
CA LEU A 128 4.99 -9.07 2.72
C LEU A 128 5.20 -8.62 1.27
N ILE A 129 5.76 -7.42 1.05
CA ILE A 129 6.11 -6.94 -0.31
C ILE A 129 7.16 -7.87 -0.93
N GLU A 130 8.21 -8.21 -0.19
CA GLU A 130 9.32 -9.06 -0.66
C GLU A 130 8.84 -10.49 -0.96
N GLU A 131 7.99 -11.06 -0.10
CA GLU A 131 7.36 -12.37 -0.32
C GLU A 131 6.52 -12.36 -1.60
N ILE A 132 5.63 -11.38 -1.74
CA ILE A 132 4.74 -11.26 -2.91
C ILE A 132 5.54 -11.05 -4.20
N GLU A 133 6.58 -10.22 -4.17
CA GLU A 133 7.45 -10.01 -5.33
C GLU A 133 8.10 -11.33 -5.73
N ALA A 134 8.66 -12.09 -4.78
CA ALA A 134 9.24 -13.40 -5.06
C ALA A 134 8.20 -14.37 -5.64
N GLU A 135 6.95 -14.33 -5.19
CA GLU A 135 5.87 -15.15 -5.75
C GLU A 135 5.47 -14.74 -7.17
N VAL A 136 5.41 -13.45 -7.44
CA VAL A 136 5.11 -12.89 -8.77
C VAL A 136 6.20 -13.28 -9.75
N MET A 137 7.47 -13.10 -9.37
CA MET A 137 8.62 -13.37 -10.25
C MET A 137 8.85 -14.85 -10.54
N LYS A 138 8.42 -15.77 -9.66
CA LYS A 138 8.42 -17.22 -9.95
C LYS A 138 7.43 -17.61 -11.06
N ARG A 139 6.48 -16.74 -11.39
CA ARG A 139 5.39 -16.99 -12.33
C ARG A 139 5.46 -16.10 -13.59
N ALA A 140 6.46 -15.22 -13.64
CA ALA A 140 6.80 -14.37 -14.78
C ALA A 140 7.53 -15.18 -15.85
#